data_AF-A0A9W4XTD8-F1
#
_entry.id   AF-A0A9W4XTD8-F1
#
_cell.length_a   1.000
_cell.length_b   1.000
_cell.length_c   1.000
_cell.angle_alpha   90.00
_cell.angle_beta   90.00
_cell.angle_gamma   90.00
#
_symmetry.space_group_name_H-M   'P 1'
#
loop_
_entity.id
_entity.type
_entity.pdbx_description
1 polymer ?
#
loop_
_entity_poly.entity_id
_entity_poly.type
_entity_poly.pdbx_seq_one_letter_code
_entity_poly.pdbx_strand_id
1 'polypeptide(L)'
;MSDVEELWLSLPGGAYTFPRPYIHTTILSNDESMHEVKMDVLDVARSWLNSCIESHRRCKHDRPPKLPTRLLSIAGEPPKLVLTKGWEDRPQYSTLSHCWGQEPFLKMTACSYQQFMRGIPMGDLPKTFQDAIHISRSLHVEYIWIDSLCIIQDDPQDWGREASSMGAVYGGSHINIAATSSKNPHGGLFTQPKEYIDGLRTHVVVSGQSVPREFRDFDLYSHHVTGSHLATRAWTLQEKLLPPRTLHIGDRGAFWECESRTASQCLPYAYPSPEISENSRLKGLASKHTDLVSAWSSIVKIYSAANLTFTKDKLPALSGIARWFHDKCGDEYLVGLWRNSEIAYQLCWQAQDPGSRSERLPSWSWTSVDGPVDYPDYYYPDSGIFRTFVSGVDLKFATDDIFGDGTEGALRINCLGLLAGKLPGQNIASVEIDICEKWGLLVHHDFWGEQSEDKEQTVFLLPMRYFSINIRYKDQTEWVKVPKIVGIVLRSLAGQKRLERIGYFQLTSTIKNEGEKDDRFQSFLDTYKKEGHLAAAEVCEGSFEDSEYPNEEHPHPWYTLHIV
;
A
#
# COMPACT_ATOMS: atom_id res chain seq x y z
N MET A 1 -34.36 17.96 5.18
CA MET A 1 -34.19 17.66 6.61
C MET A 1 -34.32 16.16 6.72
N SER A 2 -33.19 15.45 6.81
CA SER A 2 -33.15 14.01 7.02
C SER A 2 -33.43 13.75 8.49
N ASP A 3 -34.45 12.95 8.79
CA ASP A 3 -34.75 12.49 10.14
C ASP A 3 -33.53 11.76 10.71
N VAL A 4 -32.84 12.40 11.65
CA VAL A 4 -31.83 11.76 12.48
C VAL A 4 -32.61 11.04 13.57
N GLU A 5 -32.81 9.73 13.42
CA GLU A 5 -33.32 8.90 14.51
C GLU A 5 -32.27 8.87 15.63
N GLU A 6 -32.50 9.63 16.70
CA GLU A 6 -31.73 9.49 17.94
C GLU A 6 -32.01 8.12 18.55
N LEU A 7 -31.07 7.19 18.37
CA LEU A 7 -31.14 5.85 18.91
C LEU A 7 -30.70 5.89 20.39
N TRP A 8 -31.65 6.03 21.30
CA TRP A 8 -31.40 5.96 22.74
C TRP A 8 -31.13 4.51 23.15
N LEU A 9 -29.85 4.12 23.17
CA LEU A 9 -29.38 2.83 23.66
C LEU A 9 -29.42 2.81 25.20
N SER A 10 -30.54 2.35 25.77
CA SER A 10 -30.66 2.04 27.20
C SER A 10 -29.93 0.73 27.51
N LEU A 11 -28.61 0.76 27.56
CA LEU A 11 -27.80 -0.40 27.93
C LEU A 11 -27.64 -0.47 29.45
N PRO A 12 -27.92 -1.62 30.09
CA PRO A 12 -27.71 -1.76 31.53
C PRO A 12 -26.21 -1.73 31.85
N GLY A 13 -25.75 -0.66 32.51
CA GLY A 13 -24.52 -0.67 33.30
C GLY A 13 -23.24 -0.04 32.72
N GLY A 14 -23.29 0.82 31.70
CA GLY A 14 -22.08 1.50 31.24
C GLY A 14 -22.33 2.73 30.35
N ALA A 15 -21.46 3.72 30.42
CA ALA A 15 -21.40 4.80 29.45
C ALA A 15 -20.54 4.34 28.26
N TYR A 16 -21.13 4.29 27.07
CA TYR A 16 -20.45 3.88 25.84
C TYR A 16 -20.07 5.15 25.06
N THR A 17 -18.80 5.26 24.67
CA THR A 17 -18.33 6.40 23.86
C THR A 17 -17.97 5.90 22.48
N PHE A 18 -18.76 6.30 21.48
CA PHE A 18 -18.37 6.15 20.08
C PHE A 18 -17.60 7.42 19.68
N PRO A 19 -16.31 7.35 19.30
CA PRO A 19 -15.50 8.55 19.11
C PRO A 19 -15.91 9.47 17.95
N ARG A 20 -16.86 9.09 17.07
CA ARG A 20 -17.31 9.86 15.89
C ARG A 20 -18.77 9.54 15.51
N PRO A 21 -19.48 10.43 14.77
CA PRO A 21 -20.93 10.30 14.53
C PRO A 21 -21.35 9.26 13.47
N TYR A 22 -20.41 8.58 12.78
CA TYR A 22 -20.75 7.63 11.72
C TYR A 22 -20.75 6.20 12.25
N ILE A 23 -21.88 5.78 12.82
CA ILE A 23 -22.12 4.41 13.25
C ILE A 23 -22.80 3.64 12.11
N HIS A 24 -22.21 2.53 11.68
CA HIS A 24 -22.88 1.63 10.75
C HIS A 24 -23.82 0.71 11.54
N THR A 25 -25.06 0.58 11.07
CA THR A 25 -26.06 -0.30 11.68
C THR A 25 -26.48 -1.39 10.71
N THR A 26 -26.73 -2.61 11.20
CA THR A 26 -27.17 -3.73 10.36
C THR A 26 -28.22 -4.55 11.10
N ILE A 27 -29.27 -4.96 10.38
CA ILE A 27 -30.31 -5.86 10.90
C ILE A 27 -29.77 -7.29 10.80
N LEU A 28 -29.75 -8.02 11.91
CA LEU A 28 -29.34 -9.41 11.93
C LEU A 28 -30.56 -10.34 11.84
N SER A 29 -30.36 -11.58 11.41
CA SER A 29 -31.37 -12.63 11.58
C SER A 29 -31.49 -13.02 13.06
N ASN A 30 -32.67 -13.47 13.48
CA ASN A 30 -32.95 -13.83 14.89
C ASN A 30 -32.08 -14.97 15.44
N ASP A 31 -31.44 -15.77 14.59
CA ASP A 31 -30.62 -16.92 14.99
C ASP A 31 -29.14 -16.56 15.28
N GLU A 32 -28.75 -15.29 15.13
CA GLU A 32 -27.37 -14.87 15.42
C GLU A 32 -27.09 -14.69 16.91
N SER A 33 -25.89 -15.11 17.35
CA SER A 33 -25.47 -14.99 18.75
C SER A 33 -25.32 -13.52 19.18
N MET A 34 -25.97 -13.17 20.29
CA MET A 34 -25.85 -11.86 20.93
C MET A 34 -24.57 -11.78 21.76
N HIS A 35 -23.93 -10.61 21.78
CA HIS A 35 -22.68 -10.39 22.51
C HIS A 35 -22.80 -9.19 23.43
N GLU A 36 -23.36 -9.43 24.62
CA GLU A 36 -23.34 -8.49 25.73
C GLU A 36 -22.05 -8.64 26.57
N VAL A 37 -21.32 -9.75 26.40
CA VAL A 37 -20.14 -10.09 27.22
C VAL A 37 -18.85 -9.94 26.43
N LYS A 38 -17.96 -9.08 26.92
CA LYS A 38 -16.58 -8.93 26.41
C LYS A 38 -15.82 -10.24 26.63
N MET A 39 -15.51 -10.94 25.55
CA MET A 39 -14.73 -12.17 25.60
C MET A 39 -13.25 -11.87 25.92
N ASP A 40 -12.58 -12.80 26.60
CA ASP A 40 -11.14 -12.70 26.85
C ASP A 40 -10.34 -12.71 25.53
N VAL A 41 -9.31 -11.87 25.45
CA VAL A 41 -8.50 -11.69 24.22
C VAL A 41 -7.85 -12.99 23.79
N LEU A 42 -7.32 -13.78 24.72
CA LEU A 42 -6.59 -15.01 24.39
C LEU A 42 -7.52 -16.11 23.93
N ASP A 43 -8.70 -16.22 24.54
CA ASP A 43 -9.71 -17.20 24.13
C ASP A 43 -10.27 -16.89 22.73
N VAL A 44 -10.53 -15.61 22.45
CA VAL A 44 -10.97 -15.18 21.11
C VAL A 44 -9.87 -15.42 20.08
N ALA A 45 -8.62 -15.07 20.38
CA ALA A 45 -7.49 -15.30 19.48
C ALA A 45 -7.30 -16.79 19.16
N ARG A 46 -7.44 -17.67 20.17
CA ARG A 46 -7.38 -19.13 19.99
C ARG A 46 -8.51 -19.62 19.09
N SER A 47 -9.73 -19.13 19.32
CA SER A 47 -10.90 -19.47 18.49
C SER A 47 -10.71 -19.08 17.03
N TRP A 48 -10.23 -17.86 16.76
CA TRP A 48 -9.94 -17.40 15.40
C TRP A 48 -8.86 -18.23 14.70
N LEU A 49 -7.78 -18.53 15.41
CA LEU A 49 -6.68 -19.33 14.86
C LEU A 49 -7.15 -20.74 14.49
N ASN A 50 -7.86 -21.42 15.39
CA ASN A 50 -8.40 -22.76 15.15
C ASN A 50 -9.39 -22.77 13.99
N SER A 51 -10.35 -21.84 13.99
CA SER A 51 -11.33 -21.69 12.90
C SER A 51 -10.65 -21.48 11.55
N CYS A 52 -9.59 -20.67 11.51
CA CYS A 52 -8.81 -20.42 10.30
C CYS A 52 -8.09 -21.69 9.82
N ILE A 53 -7.41 -22.41 10.70
CA ILE A 53 -6.67 -23.63 10.36
C ILE A 53 -7.62 -24.72 9.85
N GLU A 54 -8.76 -24.90 10.49
CA GLU A 54 -9.70 -25.97 10.19
C GLU A 54 -10.47 -25.68 8.89
N SER A 55 -11.03 -24.48 8.76
CA SER A 55 -12.08 -24.18 7.77
C SER A 55 -11.64 -23.31 6.58
N HIS A 56 -10.60 -22.48 6.71
CA HIS A 56 -10.25 -21.51 5.68
C HIS A 56 -9.30 -22.10 4.62
N ARG A 57 -9.86 -22.54 3.49
CA ARG A 57 -9.08 -23.14 2.38
C ARG A 57 -7.99 -22.22 1.84
N ARG A 58 -8.25 -20.90 1.73
CA ARG A 58 -7.26 -19.93 1.23
C ARG A 58 -6.06 -19.77 2.16
N CYS A 59 -6.27 -19.98 3.47
CA CYS A 59 -5.21 -19.85 4.48
C CYS A 59 -4.35 -21.12 4.63
N LYS A 60 -4.61 -22.17 3.83
CA LYS A 60 -3.79 -23.39 3.79
C LYS A 60 -2.74 -23.23 2.70
N HIS A 61 -1.48 -23.24 3.10
CA HIS A 61 -0.36 -23.23 2.16
C HIS A 61 0.16 -24.65 1.96
N ASP A 62 0.28 -25.07 0.70
CA ASP A 62 0.75 -26.41 0.34
C ASP A 62 2.26 -26.60 0.50
N ARG A 63 3.02 -25.51 0.66
CA ARG A 63 4.47 -25.55 0.81
C ARG A 63 4.89 -25.29 2.26
N PRO A 64 5.74 -26.15 2.85
CA PRO A 64 6.25 -25.91 4.18
C PRO A 64 7.14 -24.65 4.18
N PRO A 65 6.97 -23.75 5.16
CA PRO A 65 7.69 -22.50 5.19
C PRO A 65 9.20 -22.73 5.31
N LYS A 66 10.00 -21.81 4.77
CA LYS A 66 11.43 -21.76 5.05
C LYS A 66 11.58 -21.19 6.46
N LEU A 67 12.37 -21.86 7.30
CA LEU A 67 12.65 -21.33 8.64
C LEU A 67 13.63 -20.14 8.55
N PRO A 68 13.47 -19.12 9.41
CA PRO A 68 14.50 -18.10 9.60
C PRO A 68 15.77 -18.74 10.14
N THR A 69 16.93 -18.11 9.98
CA THR A 69 18.22 -18.63 10.48
C THR A 69 18.20 -18.91 11.98
N ARG A 70 17.46 -18.09 12.73
CA ARG A 70 17.35 -18.12 14.19
C ARG A 70 15.89 -17.97 14.62
N LEU A 71 15.53 -18.67 15.69
CA LEU A 71 14.26 -18.52 16.41
C LEU A 71 14.54 -18.38 17.90
N LEU A 72 13.60 -17.78 18.64
CA LEU A 72 13.57 -17.86 20.09
C LEU A 72 12.64 -19.01 20.50
N SER A 73 13.20 -20.05 21.10
CA SER A 73 12.41 -21.11 21.76
C SER A 73 11.83 -20.56 23.05
N ILE A 74 10.51 -20.69 23.19
CA ILE A 74 9.71 -20.22 24.32
C ILE A 74 8.96 -21.36 25.00
N ALA A 75 9.23 -22.62 24.66
CA ALA A 75 8.65 -23.79 25.33
C ALA A 75 9.13 -23.94 26.79
N GLY A 76 10.41 -23.63 27.04
CA GLY A 76 11.02 -23.67 28.37
C GLY A 76 11.38 -22.30 28.90
N GLU A 77 11.70 -22.23 30.20
CA GLU A 77 12.18 -21.02 30.85
C GLU A 77 13.63 -21.13 31.34
N PRO A 78 14.48 -20.12 31.09
CA PRO A 78 14.23 -18.91 30.28
C PRO A 78 14.12 -19.20 28.76
N PRO A 79 13.50 -18.31 27.95
CA PRO A 79 13.54 -18.39 26.50
C PRO A 79 14.97 -18.41 25.95
N LYS A 80 15.21 -19.12 24.84
CA LYS A 80 16.56 -19.33 24.30
C LYS A 80 16.61 -19.19 22.80
N LEU A 81 17.67 -18.55 22.29
CA LEU A 81 17.94 -18.49 20.87
C LEU A 81 18.40 -19.85 20.35
N VAL A 82 17.81 -20.30 19.25
CA VAL A 82 18.15 -21.57 18.59
C VAL A 82 18.44 -21.35 17.12
N LEU A 83 19.39 -22.12 16.58
CA LEU A 83 19.69 -22.17 15.16
C LEU A 83 18.80 -23.22 14.48
N THR A 84 18.21 -22.86 13.35
CA THR A 84 17.29 -23.74 12.59
C THR A 84 17.99 -24.53 11.50
N LYS A 85 19.27 -24.23 11.25
CA LYS A 85 20.07 -24.91 10.22
C LYS A 85 20.10 -26.42 10.51
N GLY A 86 19.61 -27.21 9.56
CA GLY A 86 19.60 -28.68 9.64
C GLY A 86 18.34 -29.26 10.28
N TRP A 87 17.33 -28.45 10.61
CA TRP A 87 16.05 -28.97 11.08
C TRP A 87 15.26 -29.58 9.92
N GLU A 88 14.94 -30.87 10.04
CA GLU A 88 14.05 -31.58 9.13
C GLU A 88 12.58 -31.27 9.48
N ASP A 89 12.26 -31.32 10.77
CA ASP A 89 10.99 -30.87 11.33
C ASP A 89 10.94 -29.35 11.29
N ARG A 90 9.96 -28.78 10.58
CA ARG A 90 9.77 -27.33 10.44
C ARG A 90 8.65 -26.88 11.37
N PRO A 91 8.94 -26.53 12.64
CA PRO A 91 7.91 -26.22 13.60
C PRO A 91 7.19 -24.92 13.24
N GLN A 92 5.98 -24.80 13.76
CA GLN A 92 5.24 -23.56 13.74
C GLN A 92 5.94 -22.54 14.64
N TYR A 93 5.99 -21.29 14.18
CA TYR A 93 6.53 -20.17 14.95
C TYR A 93 5.65 -18.94 14.74
N SER A 94 5.65 -18.05 15.73
CA SER A 94 5.03 -16.73 15.64
C SER A 94 6.06 -15.68 15.27
N THR A 95 5.62 -14.54 14.75
CA THR A 95 6.44 -13.34 14.57
C THR A 95 5.88 -12.20 15.41
N LEU A 96 6.72 -11.23 15.77
CA LEU A 96 6.28 -10.00 16.45
C LEU A 96 6.57 -8.76 15.60
N SER A 97 5.51 -8.04 15.26
CA SER A 97 5.58 -6.68 14.71
C SER A 97 5.49 -5.65 15.82
N HIS A 98 6.52 -4.80 15.96
CA HIS A 98 6.56 -3.80 17.03
C HIS A 98 7.37 -2.55 16.64
N CYS A 99 7.08 -1.44 17.32
CA CYS A 99 7.87 -0.22 17.21
C CYS A 99 9.07 -0.27 18.17
N TRP A 100 10.26 0.06 17.67
CA TRP A 100 11.49 0.11 18.48
C TRP A 100 11.55 1.38 19.36
N GLY A 101 10.88 2.47 18.95
CA GLY A 101 10.98 3.75 19.64
C GLY A 101 12.42 4.31 19.68
N GLN A 102 12.64 5.27 20.57
CA GLN A 102 13.96 5.89 20.79
C GLN A 102 14.64 5.41 22.08
N GLU A 103 13.89 4.72 22.95
CA GLU A 103 14.40 4.25 24.24
C GLU A 103 15.28 3.01 24.07
N PRO A 104 16.38 2.88 24.84
CA PRO A 104 17.17 1.65 24.85
C PRO A 104 16.34 0.44 25.28
N PHE A 105 16.59 -0.70 24.64
CA PHE A 105 15.98 -1.97 24.98
C PHE A 105 16.92 -3.13 24.60
N LEU A 106 16.60 -4.33 25.07
CA LEU A 106 17.41 -5.52 24.83
C LEU A 106 17.43 -5.88 23.34
N LYS A 107 18.62 -5.95 22.76
CA LYS A 107 18.88 -6.32 21.37
C LYS A 107 20.01 -7.35 21.30
N MET A 108 19.99 -8.21 20.30
CA MET A 108 21.08 -9.13 20.03
C MET A 108 22.23 -8.39 19.36
N THR A 109 23.42 -8.54 19.93
CA THR A 109 24.69 -8.09 19.37
C THR A 109 25.65 -9.26 19.31
N ALA A 110 26.78 -9.10 18.64
CA ALA A 110 27.82 -10.12 18.59
C ALA A 110 28.25 -10.56 20.01
N CYS A 111 28.29 -9.62 20.95
CA CYS A 111 28.64 -9.88 22.36
C CYS A 111 27.56 -10.65 23.13
N SER A 112 26.27 -10.37 22.90
CA SER A 112 25.17 -11.03 23.62
C SER A 112 24.70 -12.34 22.99
N TYR A 113 25.14 -12.66 21.77
CA TYR A 113 24.76 -13.87 21.03
C TYR A 113 24.88 -15.17 21.85
N GLN A 114 26.04 -15.40 22.47
CA GLN A 114 26.27 -16.61 23.28
C GLN A 114 25.41 -16.65 24.55
N GLN A 115 25.08 -15.49 25.11
CA GLN A 115 24.16 -15.40 26.24
C GLN A 115 22.75 -15.78 25.81
N PHE A 116 22.27 -15.27 24.67
CA PHE A 116 20.92 -15.54 24.17
C PHE A 116 20.71 -17.02 23.87
N MET A 117 21.75 -17.71 23.37
CA MET A 117 21.72 -19.17 23.19
C MET A 117 21.61 -19.95 24.51
N ARG A 118 22.19 -19.45 25.61
CA ARG A 118 22.05 -20.07 26.93
C ARG A 118 20.68 -19.78 27.57
N GLY A 119 20.18 -18.58 27.34
CA GLY A 119 18.84 -18.13 27.68
C GLY A 119 18.77 -16.66 28.12
N ILE A 120 17.58 -16.09 27.97
CA ILE A 120 17.28 -14.69 28.27
C ILE A 120 16.28 -14.66 29.42
N PRO A 121 16.65 -14.18 30.62
CA PRO A 121 15.70 -14.07 31.72
C PRO A 121 14.45 -13.28 31.32
N MET A 122 13.25 -13.79 31.64
CA MET A 122 11.99 -13.14 31.26
C MET A 122 11.88 -11.69 31.75
N GLY A 123 12.48 -11.37 32.91
CA GLY A 123 12.49 -10.01 33.47
C GLY A 123 13.38 -9.02 32.70
N ASP A 124 14.34 -9.50 31.90
CA ASP A 124 15.21 -8.66 31.08
C ASP A 124 14.55 -8.27 29.75
N LEU A 125 13.50 -8.99 29.36
CA LEU A 125 12.74 -8.72 28.15
C LEU A 125 11.81 -7.51 28.36
N PRO A 126 11.71 -6.60 27.38
CA PRO A 126 10.69 -5.55 27.38
C PRO A 126 9.26 -6.10 27.49
N LYS A 127 8.34 -5.31 28.05
CA LYS A 127 6.96 -5.73 28.33
C LYS A 127 6.22 -6.25 27.09
N THR A 128 6.37 -5.60 25.94
CA THR A 128 5.77 -6.05 24.67
C THR A 128 6.27 -7.45 24.27
N PHE A 129 7.54 -7.77 24.55
CA PHE A 129 8.11 -9.08 24.21
C PHE A 129 7.58 -10.15 25.16
N GLN A 130 7.48 -9.83 26.46
CA GLN A 130 6.87 -10.73 27.45
C GLN A 130 5.41 -11.05 27.08
N ASP A 131 4.63 -10.04 26.71
CA ASP A 131 3.23 -10.23 26.32
C ASP A 131 3.11 -11.06 25.03
N ALA A 132 3.97 -10.83 24.03
CA ALA A 132 4.00 -11.60 22.79
C ALA A 132 4.35 -13.09 23.03
N ILE A 133 5.29 -13.36 23.93
CA ILE A 133 5.62 -14.74 24.37
C ILE A 133 4.41 -15.37 25.07
N HIS A 134 3.74 -14.64 25.94
CA HIS A 134 2.55 -15.12 26.65
C HIS A 134 1.40 -15.47 25.69
N ILE A 135 1.14 -14.63 24.68
CA ILE A 135 0.15 -14.90 23.64
C ILE A 135 0.55 -16.13 22.83
N SER A 136 1.81 -16.20 22.39
CA SER A 136 2.30 -17.33 21.58
C SER A 136 2.11 -18.67 22.31
N ARG A 137 2.43 -18.72 23.61
CA ARG A 137 2.20 -19.89 24.46
C ARG A 137 0.72 -20.24 24.58
N SER A 138 -0.14 -19.24 24.78
CA SER A 138 -1.59 -19.42 24.87
C SER A 138 -2.23 -19.94 23.58
N LEU A 139 -1.55 -19.74 22.45
CA LEU A 139 -1.87 -20.26 21.12
C LEU A 139 -1.14 -21.57 20.79
N HIS A 140 -0.43 -22.17 21.75
CA HIS A 140 0.36 -23.41 21.57
C HIS A 140 1.48 -23.31 20.54
N VAL A 141 2.09 -22.13 20.41
CA VAL A 141 3.27 -21.90 19.56
C VAL A 141 4.52 -21.81 20.44
N GLU A 142 5.50 -22.66 20.16
CA GLU A 142 6.70 -22.85 21.00
C GLU A 142 7.92 -22.04 20.55
N TYR A 143 7.82 -21.36 19.41
CA TYR A 143 8.89 -20.54 18.83
C TYR A 143 8.37 -19.18 18.42
N ILE A 144 9.14 -18.13 18.66
CA ILE A 144 8.83 -16.79 18.21
C ILE A 144 10.05 -16.17 17.53
N TRP A 145 9.82 -15.40 16.47
CA TRP A 145 10.81 -14.57 15.83
C TRP A 145 10.56 -13.10 16.17
N ILE A 146 11.59 -12.44 16.69
CA ILE A 146 11.61 -11.01 17.00
C ILE A 146 12.89 -10.46 16.38
N ASP A 147 12.78 -9.54 15.42
CA ASP A 147 13.89 -8.98 14.64
C ASP A 147 15.09 -8.57 15.50
N SER A 148 14.84 -7.82 16.56
CA SER A 148 15.82 -7.30 17.51
C SER A 148 16.53 -8.38 18.32
N LEU A 149 15.95 -9.58 18.46
CA LEU A 149 16.53 -10.71 19.20
C LEU A 149 17.04 -11.83 18.28
N CYS A 150 16.62 -11.86 17.02
CA CYS A 150 16.95 -12.93 16.06
C CYS A 150 17.91 -12.47 14.95
N ILE A 151 18.24 -11.19 14.88
CA ILE A 151 19.25 -10.60 13.98
C ILE A 151 20.36 -9.94 14.80
N ILE A 152 21.62 -10.12 14.40
CA ILE A 152 22.78 -9.49 15.06
C ILE A 152 22.84 -8.02 14.62
N GLN A 153 22.46 -7.11 15.52
CA GLN A 153 22.18 -5.71 15.17
C GLN A 153 23.42 -4.86 14.85
N ASP A 154 24.59 -5.31 15.31
CA ASP A 154 25.89 -4.66 15.09
C ASP A 154 26.74 -5.37 14.01
N ASP A 155 26.17 -6.31 13.26
CA ASP A 155 26.80 -6.97 12.11
C ASP A 155 26.05 -6.61 10.81
N PRO A 156 26.61 -5.71 9.97
CA PRO A 156 25.99 -5.31 8.70
C PRO A 156 25.77 -6.46 7.71
N GLN A 157 26.62 -7.50 7.72
CA GLN A 157 26.48 -8.64 6.82
C GLN A 157 25.35 -9.56 7.27
N ASP A 158 25.24 -9.80 8.57
CA ASP A 158 24.13 -10.56 9.15
C ASP A 158 22.80 -9.81 8.94
N TRP A 159 22.79 -8.51 9.22
CA TRP A 159 21.63 -7.65 9.00
C TRP A 159 21.17 -7.70 7.53
N GLY A 160 22.09 -7.53 6.57
CA GLY A 160 21.75 -7.57 5.15
C GLY A 160 21.15 -8.91 4.71
N ARG A 161 21.70 -10.04 5.20
CA ARG A 161 21.15 -11.37 4.92
C ARG A 161 19.75 -11.54 5.52
N GLU A 162 19.57 -11.21 6.80
CA GLU A 162 18.29 -11.41 7.47
C GLU A 162 17.20 -10.47 6.95
N ALA A 163 17.52 -9.19 6.71
CA ALA A 163 16.60 -8.22 6.14
C ALA A 163 16.08 -8.67 4.76
N SER A 164 16.95 -9.21 3.90
CA SER A 164 16.54 -9.74 2.59
C SER A 164 15.58 -10.95 2.70
N SER A 165 15.64 -11.68 3.81
CA SER A 165 14.81 -12.86 4.07
C SER A 165 13.54 -12.56 4.88
N MET A 166 13.40 -11.35 5.41
CA MET A 166 12.35 -10.97 6.36
C MET A 166 10.95 -11.25 5.82
N GLY A 167 10.70 -10.98 4.54
CA GLY A 167 9.43 -11.31 3.90
C GLY A 167 9.09 -12.80 3.94
N ALA A 168 10.08 -13.68 3.79
CA ALA A 168 9.90 -15.14 3.91
C ALA A 168 9.71 -15.58 5.36
N VAL A 169 10.27 -14.86 6.34
CA VAL A 169 10.05 -15.11 7.77
C VAL A 169 8.61 -14.77 8.15
N TYR A 170 8.13 -13.57 7.81
CA TYR A 170 6.75 -13.18 8.07
C TYR A 170 5.76 -14.06 7.29
N GLY A 171 6.00 -14.29 6.01
CA GLY A 171 5.15 -15.14 5.17
C GLY A 171 5.18 -16.63 5.53
N GLY A 172 6.24 -17.09 6.21
CA GLY A 172 6.37 -18.45 6.70
C GLY A 172 5.86 -18.67 8.12
N SER A 173 5.45 -17.61 8.81
CA SER A 173 4.98 -17.69 10.20
C SER A 173 3.63 -18.40 10.30
N HIS A 174 3.37 -19.02 11.44
CA HIS A 174 2.07 -19.58 11.77
C HIS A 174 1.04 -18.46 12.01
N ILE A 175 1.49 -17.42 12.71
CA ILE A 175 0.74 -16.22 13.07
C ILE A 175 1.71 -15.06 13.36
N ASN A 176 1.36 -13.86 12.90
CA ASN A 176 2.02 -12.64 13.31
C ASN A 176 1.25 -11.96 14.45
N ILE A 177 1.95 -11.51 15.48
CA ILE A 177 1.40 -10.70 16.58
C ILE A 177 1.82 -9.25 16.32
N ALA A 178 0.86 -8.36 16.14
CA ALA A 178 1.12 -6.95 15.85
C ALA A 178 0.81 -6.06 17.06
N ALA A 179 1.84 -5.42 17.62
CA ALA A 179 1.76 -4.46 18.70
C ALA A 179 1.31 -3.08 18.18
N THR A 180 0.02 -2.94 17.85
CA THR A 180 -0.48 -1.82 17.03
C THR A 180 -0.44 -0.46 17.72
N SER A 181 -0.60 -0.42 19.05
CA SER A 181 -0.63 0.83 19.83
C SER A 181 0.65 1.12 20.61
N SER A 182 1.56 0.13 20.72
CA SER A 182 2.82 0.31 21.47
C SER A 182 3.81 1.15 20.69
N LYS A 183 4.25 2.28 21.27
CA LYS A 183 5.21 3.21 20.65
C LYS A 183 6.67 2.78 20.79
N ASN A 184 6.94 1.84 21.68
CA ASN A 184 8.25 1.27 21.94
C ASN A 184 8.08 -0.18 22.50
N PRO A 185 9.16 -0.94 22.72
CA PRO A 185 9.08 -2.31 23.24
C PRO A 185 8.58 -2.42 24.69
N HIS A 186 8.46 -1.31 25.43
CA HIS A 186 8.11 -1.29 26.86
C HIS A 186 6.62 -1.06 27.12
N GLY A 187 5.83 -0.67 26.11
CA GLY A 187 4.41 -0.34 26.27
C GLY A 187 3.48 -1.51 26.58
N GLY A 188 3.87 -2.74 26.20
CA GLY A 188 3.02 -3.92 26.33
C GLY A 188 1.97 -4.05 25.21
N LEU A 189 1.17 -5.12 25.27
CA LEU A 189 0.10 -5.40 24.31
C LEU A 189 -1.30 -5.19 24.90
N PHE A 190 -1.49 -5.46 26.19
CA PHE A 190 -2.81 -5.39 26.83
C PHE A 190 -3.13 -3.98 27.36
N THR A 191 -3.18 -3.00 26.47
CA THR A 191 -3.37 -1.57 26.83
C THR A 191 -4.81 -1.07 26.67
N GLN A 192 -5.75 -1.93 26.30
CA GLN A 192 -7.15 -1.55 26.07
C GLN A 192 -7.80 -1.04 27.38
N PRO A 193 -8.41 0.17 27.39
CA PRO A 193 -9.22 0.63 28.52
C PRO A 193 -10.38 -0.32 28.79
N LYS A 194 -10.77 -0.46 30.07
CA LYS A 194 -11.82 -1.41 30.46
C LYS A 194 -13.17 -1.06 29.83
N GLU A 195 -13.44 0.22 29.70
CA GLU A 195 -14.69 0.82 29.22
C GLU A 195 -14.77 0.90 27.69
N TYR A 196 -13.70 0.60 26.98
CA TYR A 196 -13.64 0.76 25.52
C TYR A 196 -14.31 -0.39 24.78
N ILE A 197 -15.22 -0.05 23.86
CA ILE A 197 -15.98 -0.98 23.00
C ILE A 197 -16.13 -0.36 21.61
N ASP A 198 -15.77 -1.13 20.59
CA ASP A 198 -15.75 -0.69 19.17
C ASP A 198 -16.89 -1.26 18.32
N GLY A 199 -17.73 -2.08 18.94
CA GLY A 199 -18.92 -2.64 18.33
C GLY A 199 -19.77 -3.36 19.35
N LEU A 200 -21.05 -3.48 19.05
CA LEU A 200 -22.04 -4.07 19.94
C LEU A 200 -23.08 -4.82 19.13
N ARG A 201 -23.42 -6.04 19.56
CA ARG A 201 -24.60 -6.76 19.09
C ARG A 201 -25.62 -6.83 20.21
N THR A 202 -26.75 -6.16 20.04
CA THR A 202 -27.79 -6.07 21.06
C THR A 202 -29.18 -6.06 20.43
N HIS A 203 -30.20 -6.31 21.24
CA HIS A 203 -31.59 -6.08 20.85
C HIS A 203 -31.94 -4.61 21.04
N VAL A 204 -32.58 -4.03 20.02
CA VAL A 204 -33.19 -2.71 20.13
C VAL A 204 -34.67 -2.81 19.80
N VAL A 205 -35.46 -1.93 20.41
CA VAL A 205 -36.90 -1.87 20.15
C VAL A 205 -37.14 -0.84 19.06
N VAL A 206 -37.58 -1.32 17.89
CA VAL A 206 -37.99 -0.45 16.76
C VAL A 206 -39.49 -0.65 16.56
N SER A 207 -40.26 0.43 16.68
CA SER A 207 -41.72 0.39 16.51
C SER A 207 -42.43 -0.69 17.36
N GLY A 208 -41.93 -0.92 18.58
CA GLY A 208 -42.47 -1.92 19.52
C GLY A 208 -42.02 -3.37 19.28
N GLN A 209 -41.18 -3.63 18.27
CA GLN A 209 -40.60 -4.95 18.02
C GLN A 209 -39.15 -5.00 18.46
N SER A 210 -38.79 -6.04 19.22
CA SER A 210 -37.40 -6.32 19.59
C SER A 210 -36.69 -6.94 18.39
N VAL A 211 -35.65 -6.27 17.89
CA VAL A 211 -34.86 -6.73 16.74
C VAL A 211 -33.38 -6.74 17.08
N PRO A 212 -32.64 -7.80 16.71
CA PRO A 212 -31.19 -7.82 16.89
C PRO A 212 -30.52 -6.85 15.92
N ARG A 213 -29.60 -6.04 16.43
CA ARG A 213 -28.81 -5.07 15.66
C ARG A 213 -27.34 -5.20 15.99
N GLU A 214 -26.53 -5.00 14.96
CA GLU A 214 -25.10 -4.74 15.10
C GLU A 214 -24.84 -3.24 14.94
N PHE A 215 -24.08 -2.69 15.89
CA PHE A 215 -23.51 -1.34 15.85
C PHE A 215 -22.00 -1.46 15.77
N ARG A 216 -21.38 -0.67 14.90
CA ARG A 216 -19.92 -0.62 14.78
C ARG A 216 -19.45 0.75 14.33
N ASP A 217 -18.21 1.06 14.71
CA ASP A 217 -17.47 2.17 14.11
C ASP A 217 -17.27 1.89 12.61
N PHE A 218 -17.58 2.89 11.77
CA PHE A 218 -17.38 2.81 10.33
C PHE A 218 -15.90 2.59 9.97
N ASP A 219 -14.99 3.28 10.67
CA ASP A 219 -13.55 3.26 10.45
C ASP A 219 -12.84 2.14 11.26
N LEU A 220 -13.56 1.12 11.70
CA LEU A 220 -13.03 0.07 12.59
C LEU A 220 -11.70 -0.52 12.09
N TYR A 221 -11.62 -0.92 10.83
CA TYR A 221 -10.38 -1.46 10.27
C TYR A 221 -9.24 -0.43 10.31
N SER A 222 -9.55 0.82 9.98
CA SER A 222 -8.56 1.88 9.97
C SER A 222 -8.01 2.11 11.38
N HIS A 223 -8.88 2.19 12.38
CA HIS A 223 -8.49 2.38 13.77
C HIS A 223 -7.62 1.25 14.33
N HIS A 224 -7.86 0.00 13.95
CA HIS A 224 -7.09 -1.15 14.43
C HIS A 224 -5.82 -1.40 13.64
N VAL A 225 -5.85 -1.09 12.34
CA VAL A 225 -4.85 -1.57 11.39
C VAL A 225 -4.14 -0.40 10.69
N THR A 226 -4.77 0.27 9.73
CA THR A 226 -4.07 1.22 8.82
C THR A 226 -3.75 2.57 9.45
N GLY A 227 -4.54 3.02 10.42
CA GLY A 227 -4.32 4.24 11.21
C GLY A 227 -3.61 3.97 12.54
N SER A 228 -3.13 2.75 12.78
CA SER A 228 -2.37 2.41 13.99
C SER A 228 -0.97 3.03 13.98
N HIS A 229 -0.35 3.18 15.15
CA HIS A 229 1.02 3.70 15.23
C HIS A 229 1.99 2.79 14.49
N LEU A 230 1.81 1.47 14.60
CA LEU A 230 2.63 0.50 13.89
C LEU A 230 2.57 0.71 12.36
N ALA A 231 1.39 0.94 11.80
CA ALA A 231 1.21 1.14 10.36
C ALA A 231 1.85 2.40 9.77
N THR A 232 2.27 3.35 10.62
CA THR A 232 3.04 4.51 10.16
C THR A 232 4.45 4.17 9.68
N ARG A 233 4.94 2.94 9.90
CA ARG A 233 6.30 2.53 9.52
C ARG A 233 6.27 1.68 8.25
N ALA A 234 7.07 2.03 7.25
CA ALA A 234 7.04 1.33 5.96
C ALA A 234 7.37 -0.16 6.03
N TRP A 235 8.34 -0.53 6.88
CA TRP A 235 8.71 -1.94 7.12
C TRP A 235 7.53 -2.80 7.56
N THR A 236 6.58 -2.21 8.30
CA THR A 236 5.43 -2.95 8.82
C THR A 236 4.46 -3.39 7.74
N LEU A 237 4.57 -2.87 6.52
CA LEU A 237 3.74 -3.34 5.42
C LEU A 237 4.09 -4.79 5.03
N GLN A 238 5.38 -5.17 5.01
CA GLN A 238 5.77 -6.58 4.80
C GLN A 238 5.22 -7.45 5.94
N GLU A 239 5.38 -6.97 7.18
CA GLU A 239 4.93 -7.67 8.38
C GLU A 239 3.39 -7.80 8.46
N LYS A 240 2.66 -6.96 7.75
CA LYS A 240 1.20 -7.02 7.64
C LYS A 240 0.74 -7.91 6.49
N LEU A 241 1.31 -7.70 5.29
CA LEU A 241 0.80 -8.30 4.06
C LEU A 241 1.27 -9.73 3.83
N LEU A 242 2.44 -10.11 4.36
CA LEU A 242 3.01 -11.43 4.07
C LEU A 242 2.52 -12.53 5.00
N PRO A 243 2.28 -12.31 6.31
CA PRO A 243 1.77 -13.38 7.17
C PRO A 243 0.39 -13.88 6.74
N PRO A 244 0.16 -15.20 6.83
CA PRO A 244 -1.15 -15.79 6.54
C PRO A 244 -2.23 -15.36 7.53
N ARG A 245 -1.81 -15.01 8.75
CA ARG A 245 -2.66 -14.65 9.89
C ARG A 245 -1.96 -13.56 10.70
N THR A 246 -2.69 -12.51 11.04
CA THR A 246 -2.20 -11.44 11.89
C THR A 246 -3.20 -11.17 13.00
N LEU A 247 -2.71 -11.20 14.25
CA LEU A 247 -3.43 -10.78 15.44
C LEU A 247 -2.91 -9.41 15.86
N HIS A 248 -3.70 -8.38 15.61
CA HIS A 248 -3.45 -7.02 16.06
C HIS A 248 -3.92 -6.88 17.50
N ILE A 249 -3.06 -6.34 18.38
CA ILE A 249 -3.41 -6.06 19.76
C ILE A 249 -2.92 -4.66 20.12
N GLY A 250 -3.83 -3.88 20.71
CA GLY A 250 -3.52 -2.53 21.18
C GLY A 250 -4.56 -1.97 22.14
N ASP A 251 -4.61 -0.64 22.20
CA ASP A 251 -5.54 0.15 23.02
C ASP A 251 -7.02 0.00 22.63
N ARG A 252 -7.30 -0.68 21.52
CA ARG A 252 -8.66 -0.99 21.07
C ARG A 252 -9.07 -2.45 21.24
N GLY A 253 -8.21 -3.27 21.84
CA GLY A 253 -8.43 -4.71 22.00
C GLY A 253 -7.80 -5.52 20.87
N ALA A 254 -8.34 -6.72 20.64
CA ALA A 254 -7.83 -7.63 19.61
C ALA A 254 -8.57 -7.50 18.28
N PHE A 255 -7.82 -7.54 17.18
CA PHE A 255 -8.34 -7.57 15.81
C PHE A 255 -7.61 -8.63 14.98
N TRP A 256 -8.37 -9.40 14.21
CA TRP A 256 -7.90 -10.52 13.43
C TRP A 256 -7.93 -10.22 11.94
N GLU A 257 -6.87 -10.60 11.24
CA GLU A 257 -6.82 -10.64 9.78
C GLU A 257 -6.24 -11.97 9.30
N CYS A 258 -6.91 -12.60 8.34
CA CYS A 258 -6.37 -13.70 7.53
C CYS A 258 -6.88 -13.58 6.09
N GLU A 259 -6.44 -14.43 5.17
CA GLU A 259 -6.85 -14.36 3.76
C GLU A 259 -8.36 -14.56 3.50
N SER A 260 -9.10 -15.07 4.50
CA SER A 260 -10.52 -15.37 4.35
C SER A 260 -11.46 -14.46 5.14
N ARG A 261 -10.99 -13.88 6.25
CA ARG A 261 -11.85 -13.14 7.21
C ARG A 261 -11.07 -12.12 8.01
N THR A 262 -11.76 -11.06 8.39
CA THR A 262 -11.41 -10.16 9.49
C THR A 262 -12.44 -10.25 10.61
N ALA A 263 -12.01 -9.98 11.84
CA ALA A 263 -12.87 -9.96 13.02
C ALA A 263 -12.28 -9.03 14.09
N SER A 264 -13.10 -8.57 15.02
CA SER A 264 -12.64 -7.82 16.20
C SER A 264 -13.14 -8.50 17.47
N GLN A 265 -12.50 -8.22 18.61
CA GLN A 265 -12.90 -8.80 19.90
C GLN A 265 -14.38 -8.55 20.23
N CYS A 266 -14.91 -7.41 19.80
CA CYS A 266 -16.32 -7.05 19.98
C CYS A 266 -17.26 -7.69 18.93
N LEU A 267 -16.73 -8.05 17.75
CA LEU A 267 -17.46 -8.67 16.64
C LEU A 267 -16.72 -9.94 16.15
N PRO A 268 -16.76 -11.04 16.93
CA PRO A 268 -15.83 -12.17 16.75
C PRO A 268 -16.16 -13.11 15.58
N TYR A 269 -17.37 -13.10 15.03
CA TYR A 269 -17.80 -14.14 14.05
C TYR A 269 -17.71 -13.74 12.58
N ALA A 270 -17.67 -12.45 12.25
CA ALA A 270 -17.18 -11.90 10.99
C ALA A 270 -17.46 -10.40 10.91
N TYR A 271 -16.55 -9.68 10.28
CA TYR A 271 -16.78 -8.33 9.79
C TYR A 271 -17.00 -8.39 8.26
N PRO A 272 -18.25 -8.26 7.75
CA PRO A 272 -18.48 -7.99 6.35
C PRO A 272 -18.43 -6.47 6.15
N SER A 273 -17.40 -5.94 5.50
CA SER A 273 -17.51 -4.62 4.85
C SER A 273 -17.07 -4.72 3.40
N PRO A 274 -17.83 -4.13 2.47
CA PRO A 274 -17.38 -3.87 1.11
C PRO A 274 -16.08 -3.03 1.05
N GLU A 275 -15.77 -2.20 2.03
CA GLU A 275 -14.56 -1.35 2.04
C GLU A 275 -13.31 -2.13 2.45
N ILE A 276 -13.45 -3.10 3.36
CA ILE A 276 -12.38 -4.06 3.63
C ILE A 276 -12.11 -4.91 2.41
N SER A 277 -13.06 -5.01 1.48
CA SER A 277 -12.83 -5.73 0.26
C SER A 277 -11.58 -5.20 -0.43
N GLU A 278 -11.22 -3.92 -0.50
CA GLU A 278 -9.99 -3.49 -1.19
C GLU A 278 -8.66 -3.83 -0.47
N ASN A 279 -8.60 -3.71 0.85
CA ASN A 279 -7.37 -3.98 1.62
C ASN A 279 -7.18 -5.47 1.97
N SER A 280 -8.25 -6.22 2.23
CA SER A 280 -8.22 -7.69 2.36
C SER A 280 -8.11 -8.39 1.01
N ARG A 281 -8.57 -7.75 -0.07
CA ARG A 281 -8.37 -8.19 -1.46
C ARG A 281 -6.88 -8.32 -1.76
N LEU A 282 -5.97 -7.54 -1.18
CA LEU A 282 -4.53 -7.68 -1.46
C LEU A 282 -4.05 -9.13 -1.35
N LYS A 283 -4.57 -9.93 -0.40
CA LYS A 283 -4.25 -11.38 -0.27
C LYS A 283 -5.13 -12.29 -1.15
N GLY A 284 -6.36 -11.86 -1.48
CA GLY A 284 -7.35 -12.64 -2.25
C GLY A 284 -7.45 -12.34 -3.75
N LEU A 285 -6.75 -11.33 -4.26
CA LEU A 285 -6.73 -10.89 -5.67
C LEU A 285 -5.78 -11.77 -6.48
N ALA A 286 -6.25 -12.94 -6.86
CA ALA A 286 -5.55 -13.76 -7.84
C ALA A 286 -6.54 -14.51 -8.75
N SER A 287 -7.59 -13.82 -9.22
CA SER A 287 -8.49 -14.39 -10.24
C SER A 287 -8.56 -13.61 -11.55
N LYS A 288 -8.20 -12.31 -11.58
CA LYS A 288 -8.14 -11.49 -12.80
C LYS A 288 -6.92 -10.57 -12.82
N HIS A 289 -6.50 -10.13 -14.00
CA HIS A 289 -5.34 -9.27 -14.20
C HIS A 289 -5.57 -7.81 -13.74
N THR A 290 -6.79 -7.27 -13.93
CA THR A 290 -7.17 -5.91 -13.48
C THR A 290 -7.18 -5.74 -11.97
N ASP A 291 -7.44 -6.84 -11.27
CA ASP A 291 -7.42 -6.95 -9.82
C ASP A 291 -6.00 -6.72 -9.27
N LEU A 292 -4.98 -7.13 -10.01
CA LEU A 292 -3.57 -7.02 -9.62
C LEU A 292 -3.06 -5.57 -9.71
N VAL A 293 -3.35 -4.87 -10.81
CA VAL A 293 -2.93 -3.47 -11.00
C VAL A 293 -3.47 -2.57 -9.88
N SER A 294 -4.74 -2.73 -9.54
CA SER A 294 -5.39 -1.99 -8.44
C SER A 294 -4.86 -2.38 -7.06
N ALA A 295 -4.53 -3.66 -6.85
CA ALA A 295 -3.85 -4.11 -5.64
C ALA A 295 -2.49 -3.42 -5.47
N TRP A 296 -1.67 -3.46 -6.52
CA TRP A 296 -0.33 -2.90 -6.45
C TRP A 296 -0.37 -1.38 -6.24
N SER A 297 -1.27 -0.66 -6.93
CA SER A 297 -1.42 0.78 -6.70
C SER A 297 -1.84 1.08 -5.26
N SER A 298 -2.73 0.29 -4.66
CA SER A 298 -3.10 0.40 -3.25
C SER A 298 -1.91 0.14 -2.30
N ILE A 299 -1.09 -0.88 -2.58
CA ILE A 299 0.15 -1.16 -1.83
C ILE A 299 1.08 0.06 -1.89
N VAL A 300 1.30 0.61 -3.08
CA VAL A 300 2.18 1.77 -3.28
C VAL A 300 1.65 3.00 -2.53
N LYS A 301 0.35 3.27 -2.56
CA LYS A 301 -0.27 4.39 -1.82
C LYS A 301 0.01 4.27 -0.31
N ILE A 302 -0.28 3.10 0.27
CA ILE A 302 -0.07 2.85 1.70
C ILE A 302 1.42 2.92 2.05
N TYR A 303 2.27 2.32 1.23
CA TYR A 303 3.70 2.22 1.48
C TYR A 303 4.42 3.56 1.39
N SER A 304 4.12 4.35 0.35
CA SER A 304 4.71 5.67 0.14
C SER A 304 4.27 6.69 1.21
N ALA A 305 3.06 6.53 1.76
CA ALA A 305 2.56 7.36 2.85
C ALA A 305 3.18 7.03 4.22
N ALA A 306 3.84 5.88 4.37
CA ALA A 306 4.48 5.50 5.62
C ALA A 306 5.78 6.30 5.84
N ASN A 307 6.13 6.54 7.10
CA ASN A 307 7.37 7.19 7.50
C ASN A 307 8.57 6.31 7.15
N LEU A 308 9.10 6.52 5.94
CA LEU A 308 10.41 6.06 5.52
C LEU A 308 11.44 7.07 6.03
N THR A 309 12.12 6.75 7.13
CA THR A 309 13.17 7.62 7.68
C THR A 309 14.34 7.79 6.70
N PHE A 310 14.52 6.84 5.76
CA PHE A 310 15.58 6.87 4.76
C PHE A 310 15.10 6.34 3.40
N THR A 311 15.25 7.14 2.34
CA THR A 311 14.92 6.75 0.94
C THR A 311 15.66 5.49 0.50
N LYS A 312 16.86 5.22 1.05
CA LYS A 312 17.67 4.02 0.77
C LYS A 312 17.00 2.71 1.20
N ASP A 313 16.10 2.77 2.18
CA ASP A 313 15.42 1.57 2.68
C ASP A 313 14.13 1.27 1.91
N LYS A 314 13.70 2.18 1.02
CA LYS A 314 12.40 2.12 0.32
C LYS A 314 12.25 0.86 -0.54
N LEU A 315 13.25 0.50 -1.33
CA LEU A 315 13.18 -0.70 -2.18
C LEU A 315 13.45 -2.00 -1.40
N PRO A 316 14.50 -2.10 -0.54
CA PRO A 316 14.69 -3.27 0.30
C PRO A 316 13.45 -3.64 1.13
N ALA A 317 12.79 -2.64 1.72
CA ALA A 317 11.57 -2.83 2.51
C ALA A 317 10.30 -3.05 1.66
N LEU A 318 10.36 -2.96 0.34
CA LEU A 318 9.28 -3.38 -0.58
C LEU A 318 9.54 -4.77 -1.20
N SER A 319 10.81 -5.20 -1.24
CA SER A 319 11.29 -6.38 -1.97
C SER A 319 10.52 -7.68 -1.66
N GLY A 320 10.12 -7.89 -0.40
CA GLY A 320 9.35 -9.07 0.01
C GLY A 320 7.94 -9.08 -0.60
N ILE A 321 7.27 -7.93 -0.64
CA ILE A 321 5.95 -7.78 -1.25
C ILE A 321 6.07 -7.88 -2.77
N ALA A 322 7.10 -7.26 -3.37
CA ALA A 322 7.36 -7.37 -4.79
C ALA A 322 7.58 -8.83 -5.22
N ARG A 323 8.43 -9.59 -4.52
CA ARG A 323 8.61 -11.04 -4.78
C ARG A 323 7.32 -11.83 -4.67
N TRP A 324 6.56 -11.61 -3.59
CA TRP A 324 5.28 -12.28 -3.40
C TRP A 324 4.31 -11.99 -4.56
N PHE A 325 4.28 -10.75 -5.03
CA PHE A 325 3.44 -10.34 -6.14
C PHE A 325 3.90 -10.98 -7.46
N HIS A 326 5.21 -10.97 -7.74
CA HIS A 326 5.82 -11.65 -8.88
C HIS A 326 5.48 -13.14 -8.91
N ASP A 327 5.63 -13.85 -7.78
CA ASP A 327 5.32 -15.27 -7.68
C ASP A 327 3.84 -15.58 -7.96
N LYS A 328 2.94 -14.60 -7.76
CA LYS A 328 1.51 -14.73 -8.01
C LYS A 328 1.11 -14.37 -9.43
N CYS A 329 1.67 -13.32 -10.02
CA CYS A 329 1.26 -12.81 -11.33
C CYS A 329 2.20 -13.20 -12.48
N GLY A 330 3.45 -13.55 -12.19
CA GLY A 330 4.49 -13.84 -13.18
C GLY A 330 5.00 -12.62 -13.95
N ASP A 331 4.67 -11.40 -13.52
CA ASP A 331 5.04 -10.17 -14.23
C ASP A 331 6.49 -9.73 -13.92
N GLU A 332 7.12 -9.00 -14.83
CA GLU A 332 8.48 -8.47 -14.70
C GLU A 332 8.47 -7.19 -13.86
N TYR A 333 9.22 -7.20 -12.75
CA TYR A 333 9.32 -6.08 -11.82
C TYR A 333 10.27 -4.99 -12.34
N LEU A 334 9.80 -3.74 -12.37
CA LEU A 334 10.51 -2.56 -12.84
C LEU A 334 10.60 -1.50 -11.73
N VAL A 335 11.45 -1.75 -10.72
CA VAL A 335 11.75 -0.80 -9.61
C VAL A 335 10.51 -0.04 -9.13
N GLY A 336 9.57 -0.76 -8.53
CA GLY A 336 8.31 -0.21 -8.01
C GLY A 336 7.13 -0.27 -8.97
N LEU A 337 7.33 -0.65 -10.23
CA LEU A 337 6.30 -0.86 -11.25
C LEU A 337 6.35 -2.29 -11.81
N TRP A 338 5.42 -2.64 -12.69
CA TRP A 338 5.34 -3.94 -13.39
C TRP A 338 5.23 -3.78 -14.90
N ARG A 339 6.02 -4.52 -15.69
CA ARG A 339 6.13 -4.30 -17.14
C ARG A 339 4.84 -4.59 -17.90
N ASN A 340 4.20 -5.73 -17.64
CA ASN A 340 3.08 -6.21 -18.44
C ASN A 340 1.72 -5.76 -17.88
N SER A 341 1.66 -5.40 -16.60
CA SER A 341 0.44 -5.02 -15.89
C SER A 341 0.02 -3.55 -16.10
N GLU A 342 -0.41 -3.17 -17.31
CA GLU A 342 -0.83 -1.78 -17.62
C GLU A 342 0.18 -0.72 -17.15
N ILE A 343 1.42 -0.81 -17.63
CA ILE A 343 2.47 0.16 -17.29
C ILE A 343 2.04 1.62 -17.55
N ALA A 344 1.18 1.87 -18.54
CA ALA A 344 0.62 3.18 -18.81
C ALA A 344 -0.20 3.75 -17.63
N TYR A 345 -0.94 2.91 -16.91
CA TYR A 345 -1.61 3.29 -15.67
C TYR A 345 -0.63 3.46 -14.53
N GLN A 346 0.33 2.55 -14.42
CA GLN A 346 1.32 2.57 -13.34
C GLN A 346 2.25 3.78 -13.43
N LEU A 347 2.51 4.31 -14.63
CA LEU A 347 3.24 5.56 -14.83
C LEU A 347 2.40 6.80 -14.52
N CYS A 348 1.10 6.69 -14.29
CA CYS A 348 0.26 7.84 -13.92
C CYS A 348 0.19 8.10 -12.41
N TRP A 349 1.16 7.61 -11.62
CA TRP A 349 1.25 8.02 -10.21
C TRP A 349 1.41 9.54 -10.08
N GLN A 350 1.03 10.14 -8.96
CA GLN A 350 1.22 11.57 -8.67
C GLN A 350 1.66 11.76 -7.23
N ALA A 351 2.59 12.68 -6.97
CA ALA A 351 2.92 13.08 -5.60
C ALA A 351 1.74 13.83 -4.97
N GLN A 352 1.36 13.48 -3.75
CA GLN A 352 0.31 14.22 -3.02
C GLN A 352 0.87 15.53 -2.44
N ASP A 353 2.09 15.48 -1.92
CA ASP A 353 2.88 16.62 -1.51
C ASP A 353 4.28 16.45 -2.13
N PRO A 354 4.68 17.30 -3.09
CA PRO A 354 6.00 17.20 -3.70
C PRO A 354 7.07 17.20 -2.60
N GLY A 355 8.03 16.28 -2.68
CA GLY A 355 9.08 16.14 -1.68
C GLY A 355 10.47 16.40 -2.25
N SER A 356 11.48 15.82 -1.62
CA SER A 356 12.78 15.60 -2.26
C SER A 356 12.71 14.46 -3.28
N ARG A 357 13.63 14.48 -4.24
CA ARG A 357 13.83 13.39 -5.20
C ARG A 357 15.24 12.82 -5.06
N SER A 358 15.35 11.50 -5.09
CA SER A 358 16.62 10.77 -5.17
C SER A 358 17.13 10.74 -6.60
N GLU A 359 18.33 11.26 -6.84
CA GLU A 359 19.02 11.18 -8.13
C GLU A 359 19.55 9.77 -8.46
N ARG A 360 19.57 8.87 -7.47
CA ARG A 360 20.01 7.47 -7.63
C ARG A 360 18.89 6.52 -8.05
N LEU A 361 17.70 7.05 -8.35
CA LEU A 361 16.54 6.24 -8.73
C LEU A 361 15.93 6.77 -10.03
N PRO A 362 15.32 5.91 -10.85
CA PRO A 362 14.80 6.33 -12.14
C PRO A 362 13.62 7.29 -11.97
N SER A 363 13.59 8.40 -12.72
CA SER A 363 12.58 9.46 -12.50
C SER A 363 11.15 9.01 -12.80
N TRP A 364 10.98 8.02 -13.67
CA TRP A 364 9.69 7.43 -14.02
C TRP A 364 9.10 6.55 -12.89
N SER A 365 9.91 6.12 -11.93
CA SER A 365 9.47 5.35 -10.77
C SER A 365 9.07 6.26 -9.62
N TRP A 366 7.93 5.97 -8.98
CA TRP A 366 7.48 6.66 -7.77
C TRP A 366 8.47 6.50 -6.61
N THR A 367 9.34 5.50 -6.66
CA THR A 367 10.35 5.26 -5.63
C THR A 367 11.40 6.38 -5.57
N SER A 368 11.55 7.14 -6.67
CA SER A 368 12.46 8.28 -6.76
C SER A 368 12.05 9.47 -5.90
N VAL A 369 10.77 9.64 -5.56
CA VAL A 369 10.28 10.78 -4.76
C VAL A 369 10.01 10.40 -3.32
N ASP A 370 10.26 11.30 -2.39
CA ASP A 370 9.92 11.13 -0.99
C ASP A 370 8.52 11.67 -0.70
N GLY A 371 7.75 10.90 0.07
CA GLY A 371 6.39 11.25 0.46
C GLY A 371 5.30 10.39 -0.20
N PRO A 372 4.03 10.63 0.16
CA PRO A 372 2.89 9.87 -0.33
C PRO A 372 2.66 10.10 -1.82
N VAL A 373 2.40 9.01 -2.55
CA VAL A 373 1.93 9.08 -3.94
C VAL A 373 0.53 8.49 -4.08
N ASP A 374 -0.18 8.94 -5.10
CA ASP A 374 -1.50 8.47 -5.47
C ASP A 374 -1.55 8.02 -6.94
N TYR A 375 -2.64 7.38 -7.34
CA TYR A 375 -2.93 6.97 -8.71
C TYR A 375 -4.32 7.47 -9.11
N PRO A 376 -4.56 7.76 -10.40
CA PRO A 376 -5.90 8.01 -10.88
C PRO A 376 -6.79 6.80 -10.63
N ASP A 377 -8.10 7.04 -10.58
CA ASP A 377 -9.09 5.97 -10.53
C ASP A 377 -8.90 5.00 -11.70
N TYR A 378 -8.96 3.71 -11.40
CA TYR A 378 -8.77 2.68 -12.40
C TYR A 378 -10.07 2.45 -13.19
N TYR A 379 -10.20 3.18 -14.30
CA TYR A 379 -11.20 2.91 -15.33
C TYR A 379 -10.56 2.24 -16.54
N TYR A 380 -11.33 1.40 -17.24
CA TYR A 380 -10.90 0.86 -18.53
C TYR A 380 -10.76 2.00 -19.54
N PRO A 381 -9.69 2.00 -20.36
CA PRO A 381 -9.54 3.01 -21.39
C PRO A 381 -10.66 2.89 -22.43
N ASP A 382 -11.31 4.00 -22.74
CA ASP A 382 -12.45 4.04 -23.68
C ASP A 382 -11.99 4.15 -25.15
N SER A 383 -10.72 4.49 -25.42
CA SER A 383 -10.27 4.79 -26.79
C SER A 383 -8.80 4.41 -27.06
N GLY A 384 -8.49 4.17 -28.34
CA GLY A 384 -7.13 3.97 -28.85
C GLY A 384 -6.39 5.27 -29.19
N ILE A 385 -6.92 6.44 -28.79
CA ILE A 385 -6.38 7.77 -29.14
C ILE A 385 -4.94 7.93 -28.63
N PHE A 386 -4.68 7.43 -27.42
CA PHE A 386 -3.35 7.38 -26.84
C PHE A 386 -2.97 5.93 -26.67
N ARG A 387 -1.89 5.52 -27.35
CA ARG A 387 -1.29 4.21 -27.15
C ARG A 387 0.14 4.37 -26.72
N THR A 388 0.49 3.64 -25.67
CA THR A 388 1.86 3.53 -25.18
C THR A 388 2.17 2.09 -24.82
N PHE A 389 3.41 1.67 -25.08
CA PHE A 389 3.92 0.39 -24.61
C PHE A 389 5.42 0.46 -24.36
N VAL A 390 5.92 -0.41 -23.48
CA VAL A 390 7.34 -0.50 -23.15
C VAL A 390 8.05 -1.38 -24.16
N SER A 391 9.00 -0.80 -24.89
CA SER A 391 9.83 -1.51 -25.86
C SER A 391 11.16 -1.98 -25.27
N GLY A 392 11.63 -1.37 -24.19
CA GLY A 392 12.87 -1.77 -23.53
C GLY A 392 13.02 -1.17 -22.14
N VAL A 393 13.78 -1.85 -21.30
CA VAL A 393 14.12 -1.41 -19.95
C VAL A 393 15.58 -1.77 -19.70
N ASP A 394 16.37 -0.80 -19.27
CA ASP A 394 17.74 -1.03 -18.82
C ASP A 394 17.79 -0.70 -17.32
N LEU A 395 17.92 -1.70 -16.45
CA LEU A 395 17.98 -1.53 -14.99
C LEU A 395 19.33 -1.98 -14.45
N LYS A 396 19.85 -1.24 -13.47
CA LYS A 396 21.00 -1.66 -12.67
C LYS A 396 20.62 -1.74 -11.20
N PHE A 397 21.01 -2.84 -10.57
CA PHE A 397 20.80 -3.10 -9.16
C PHE A 397 22.13 -3.10 -8.43
N ALA A 398 22.11 -2.71 -7.15
CA ALA A 398 23.30 -2.75 -6.29
C ALA A 398 23.77 -4.18 -6.01
N THR A 399 22.88 -5.17 -6.18
CA THR A 399 23.11 -6.60 -5.96
C THR A 399 22.42 -7.41 -7.05
N ASP A 400 22.62 -8.72 -7.08
CA ASP A 400 21.91 -9.63 -8.01
C ASP A 400 20.40 -9.74 -7.72
N ASP A 401 19.91 -9.16 -6.61
CA ASP A 401 18.50 -9.14 -6.26
C ASP A 401 17.73 -8.04 -7.02
N ILE A 402 17.03 -8.43 -8.09
CA ILE A 402 16.21 -7.54 -8.92
C ILE A 402 15.03 -6.90 -8.18
N PHE A 403 14.67 -7.40 -7.00
CA PHE A 403 13.63 -6.81 -6.15
C PHE A 403 14.20 -5.87 -5.08
N GLY A 404 15.53 -5.82 -4.97
CA GLY A 404 16.26 -5.03 -3.98
C GLY A 404 16.55 -3.61 -4.45
N ASP A 405 17.72 -3.10 -4.07
CA ASP A 405 18.11 -1.70 -4.30
C ASP A 405 18.47 -1.45 -5.78
N GLY A 406 17.53 -0.88 -6.54
CA GLY A 406 17.75 -0.35 -7.87
C GLY A 406 18.55 0.96 -7.79
N THR A 407 19.50 1.16 -8.71
CA THR A 407 20.47 2.27 -8.65
C THR A 407 20.47 3.15 -9.89
N GLU A 408 20.12 2.59 -11.04
CA GLU A 408 19.97 3.31 -12.30
C GLU A 408 18.90 2.61 -13.13
N GLY A 409 18.17 3.37 -13.95
CA GLY A 409 17.15 2.77 -14.80
C GLY A 409 16.76 3.64 -15.98
N ALA A 410 16.62 3.04 -17.15
CA ALA A 410 16.07 3.70 -18.33
C ALA A 410 14.89 2.91 -18.86
N LEU A 411 13.83 3.62 -19.22
CA LEU A 411 12.61 3.08 -19.78
C LEU A 411 12.43 3.59 -21.21
N ARG A 412 12.34 2.67 -22.16
CA ARG A 412 11.98 2.98 -23.55
C ARG A 412 10.48 2.78 -23.74
N ILE A 413 9.78 3.87 -24.00
CA ILE A 413 8.33 3.88 -24.24
C ILE A 413 8.07 4.28 -25.67
N ASN A 414 7.29 3.48 -26.38
CA ASN A 414 6.74 3.86 -27.67
C ASN A 414 5.43 4.60 -27.48
N CYS A 415 5.24 5.70 -28.21
CA CYS A 415 4.03 6.50 -28.21
C CYS A 415 3.66 6.99 -29.61
N LEU A 416 2.41 7.42 -29.80
CA LEU A 416 1.94 8.00 -31.06
C LEU A 416 2.19 9.52 -31.17
N GLY A 417 2.59 10.18 -30.08
CA GLY A 417 2.86 11.62 -30.06
C GLY A 417 2.97 12.19 -28.64
N LEU A 418 3.38 13.45 -28.55
CA LEU A 418 3.44 14.25 -27.32
C LEU A 418 3.27 15.73 -27.63
N LEU A 419 2.84 16.52 -26.65
CA LEU A 419 2.70 17.97 -26.82
C LEU A 419 3.85 18.72 -26.14
N ALA A 420 4.35 19.78 -26.77
CA ALA A 420 5.28 20.69 -26.14
C ALA A 420 4.52 21.78 -25.34
N GLY A 421 5.07 22.16 -24.20
CA GLY A 421 4.56 23.23 -23.36
C GLY A 421 5.68 24.03 -22.71
N LYS A 422 5.29 25.18 -22.15
CA LYS A 422 6.19 26.09 -21.43
C LYS A 422 5.86 26.11 -19.95
N LEU A 423 6.81 25.64 -19.14
CA LEU A 423 6.72 25.65 -17.69
C LEU A 423 7.38 26.93 -17.16
N PRO A 424 6.63 27.84 -16.53
CA PRO A 424 7.21 29.02 -15.89
C PRO A 424 8.05 28.59 -14.67
N GLY A 425 9.08 29.36 -14.35
CA GLY A 425 9.93 29.12 -13.18
C GLY A 425 9.21 29.44 -11.88
N GLN A 426 8.24 28.63 -11.48
CA GLN A 426 7.48 28.79 -10.24
C GLN A 426 7.57 27.52 -9.40
N ASN A 427 7.99 27.70 -8.14
CA ASN A 427 8.11 26.60 -7.19
C ASN A 427 6.78 26.40 -6.43
N ILE A 428 5.73 26.03 -7.15
CA ILE A 428 4.40 25.73 -6.59
C ILE A 428 3.99 24.31 -7.00
N ALA A 429 3.18 23.62 -6.17
CA ALA A 429 2.89 22.19 -6.36
C ALA A 429 2.15 21.90 -7.67
N SER A 430 1.41 22.89 -8.18
CA SER A 430 0.74 22.82 -9.46
C SER A 430 0.86 24.14 -10.22
N VAL A 431 1.24 24.07 -11.49
CA VAL A 431 1.53 25.23 -12.34
C VAL A 431 0.66 25.16 -13.59
N GLU A 432 0.10 26.29 -14.02
CA GLU A 432 -0.53 26.37 -15.34
C GLU A 432 0.56 26.59 -16.40
N ILE A 433 0.67 25.66 -17.34
CA ILE A 433 1.61 25.74 -18.45
C ILE A 433 0.90 26.13 -19.73
N ASP A 434 1.59 26.90 -20.56
CA ASP A 434 1.09 27.24 -21.88
C ASP A 434 1.37 26.10 -22.86
N ILE A 435 0.32 25.57 -23.48
CA ILE A 435 0.39 24.50 -24.47
C ILE A 435 0.40 25.11 -25.86
N CYS A 436 1.56 24.98 -26.52
CA CYS A 436 1.75 25.46 -27.89
C CYS A 436 1.33 26.94 -28.09
N GLU A 437 1.49 27.77 -27.04
CA GLU A 437 1.17 29.22 -27.04
C GLU A 437 -0.31 29.56 -27.25
N LYS A 438 -1.22 28.68 -26.81
CA LYS A 438 -2.67 28.79 -27.13
C LYS A 438 -3.58 28.75 -25.92
N TRP A 439 -3.29 27.90 -24.93
CA TRP A 439 -4.18 27.69 -23.78
C TRP A 439 -3.44 27.06 -22.60
N GLY A 440 -3.94 27.32 -21.39
CA GLY A 440 -3.33 26.87 -20.14
C GLY A 440 -3.77 25.48 -19.69
N LEU A 441 -2.81 24.66 -19.24
CA LEU A 441 -3.04 23.36 -18.62
C LEU A 441 -2.40 23.30 -17.23
N LEU A 442 -3.15 22.85 -16.23
CA LEU A 442 -2.58 22.60 -14.91
C LEU A 442 -1.74 21.31 -14.92
N VAL A 443 -0.47 21.43 -14.51
CA VAL A 443 0.42 20.29 -14.23
C VAL A 443 0.76 20.25 -12.76
N HIS A 444 1.07 19.07 -12.25
CA HIS A 444 1.47 18.81 -10.87
C HIS A 444 2.92 18.34 -10.84
N HIS A 445 3.73 18.92 -9.96
CA HIS A 445 5.13 18.55 -9.81
C HIS A 445 5.29 17.28 -8.98
N ASP A 446 6.26 16.44 -9.36
CA ASP A 446 6.61 15.25 -8.57
C ASP A 446 7.47 15.60 -7.34
N PHE A 447 8.24 16.70 -7.38
CA PHE A 447 9.20 17.10 -6.32
C PHE A 447 9.50 18.61 -6.33
N TRP A 448 10.01 19.13 -5.21
CA TRP A 448 10.58 20.48 -5.11
C TRP A 448 12.06 20.41 -5.54
N GLY A 449 12.39 20.87 -6.75
CA GLY A 449 13.76 20.93 -7.25
C GLY A 449 14.31 22.36 -7.32
N GLU A 450 15.61 22.50 -7.59
CA GLU A 450 16.25 23.76 -8.02
C GLU A 450 15.67 24.20 -9.38
N GLN A 451 14.41 24.60 -9.41
CA GLN A 451 13.93 25.41 -10.51
C GLN A 451 14.62 26.77 -10.37
N SER A 452 15.48 27.10 -11.32
CA SER A 452 15.95 28.48 -11.51
C SER A 452 14.69 29.35 -11.54
N GLU A 453 14.44 30.12 -10.47
CA GLU A 453 13.25 30.98 -10.29
C GLU A 453 13.07 32.00 -11.44
N ASP A 454 14.03 32.09 -12.37
CA ASP A 454 14.08 33.09 -13.43
C ASP A 454 14.00 32.57 -14.88
N LYS A 455 13.79 31.26 -15.16
CA LYS A 455 13.77 30.76 -16.56
C LYS A 455 12.64 29.79 -16.87
N GLU A 456 11.83 30.17 -17.86
CA GLU A 456 10.86 29.30 -18.52
C GLU A 456 11.57 28.07 -19.12
N GLN A 457 11.01 26.88 -18.87
CA GLN A 457 11.54 25.60 -19.34
C GLN A 457 10.58 24.97 -20.34
N THR A 458 11.10 24.45 -21.45
CA THR A 458 10.31 23.60 -22.35
C THR A 458 10.08 22.24 -21.69
N VAL A 459 8.82 21.83 -21.61
CA VAL A 459 8.37 20.53 -21.10
C VAL A 459 7.54 19.80 -22.16
N PHE A 460 7.39 18.50 -21.98
CA PHE A 460 6.67 17.64 -22.91
C PHE A 460 5.59 16.84 -22.18
N LEU A 461 4.37 16.89 -22.71
CA LEU A 461 3.22 16.18 -22.18
C LEU A 461 3.01 14.90 -22.96
N LEU A 462 3.17 13.78 -22.27
CA LEU A 462 2.86 12.46 -22.82
C LEU A 462 1.50 12.01 -22.28
N PRO A 463 0.42 12.09 -23.08
CA PRO A 463 -0.87 11.54 -22.68
C PRO A 463 -0.78 10.00 -22.64
N MET A 464 -1.15 9.41 -21.50
CA MET A 464 -1.01 7.98 -21.26
C MET A 464 -2.33 7.24 -21.37
N ARG A 465 -3.43 7.86 -20.90
CA ARG A 465 -4.76 7.21 -20.89
C ARG A 465 -5.88 8.20 -21.21
N TYR A 466 -6.90 7.66 -21.85
CA TYR A 466 -8.19 8.30 -22.10
C TYR A 466 -9.29 7.36 -21.60
N PHE A 467 -10.13 7.82 -20.69
CA PHE A 467 -11.25 7.06 -20.13
C PHE A 467 -12.35 8.01 -19.68
N SER A 468 -13.53 7.49 -19.39
CA SER A 468 -14.60 8.30 -18.84
C SER A 468 -14.84 8.01 -17.37
N ILE A 469 -15.22 9.06 -16.66
CA ILE A 469 -15.61 9.02 -15.25
C ILE A 469 -17.05 9.46 -15.09
N ASN A 470 -17.70 9.03 -14.01
CA ASN A 470 -19.03 9.51 -13.64
C ASN A 470 -18.88 10.65 -12.64
N ILE A 471 -19.42 11.82 -12.98
CA ILE A 471 -19.45 12.99 -12.08
C ILE A 471 -20.90 13.33 -11.76
N ARG A 472 -21.15 13.72 -10.52
CA ARG A 472 -22.43 14.29 -10.10
C ARG A 472 -22.26 15.77 -9.76
N TYR A 473 -22.89 16.65 -10.54
CA TYR A 473 -22.89 18.09 -10.29
C TYR A 473 -23.83 18.43 -9.13
N LYS A 474 -23.53 19.50 -8.38
CA LYS A 474 -24.26 19.86 -7.14
C LYS A 474 -25.77 20.00 -7.32
N ASP A 475 -26.21 20.40 -8.53
CA ASP A 475 -27.60 20.70 -8.85
C ASP A 475 -28.28 19.61 -9.70
N GLN A 476 -27.62 18.46 -9.90
CA GLN A 476 -28.14 17.36 -10.71
C GLN A 476 -28.31 16.08 -9.90
N THR A 477 -29.45 15.41 -10.09
CA THR A 477 -29.76 14.12 -9.46
C THR A 477 -29.08 12.95 -10.16
N GLU A 478 -28.70 13.10 -11.43
CA GLU A 478 -28.12 12.06 -12.25
C GLU A 478 -26.59 12.17 -12.34
N TRP A 479 -25.94 11.02 -12.51
CA TRP A 479 -24.52 10.93 -12.80
C TRP A 479 -24.29 11.15 -14.29
N VAL A 480 -23.34 12.02 -14.64
CA VAL A 480 -22.96 12.30 -16.02
C VAL A 480 -21.61 11.65 -16.31
N LYS A 481 -21.56 10.84 -17.37
CA LYS A 481 -20.31 10.25 -17.88
C LYS A 481 -19.54 11.32 -18.66
N VAL A 482 -18.34 11.67 -18.22
CA VAL A 482 -17.47 12.66 -18.87
C VAL A 482 -16.09 12.09 -19.16
N PRO A 483 -15.47 12.43 -20.31
CA PRO A 483 -14.14 11.94 -20.65
C PRO A 483 -13.05 12.66 -19.85
N LYS A 484 -11.97 11.92 -19.59
CA LYS A 484 -10.79 12.32 -18.82
C LYS A 484 -9.51 11.82 -19.51
N ILE A 485 -8.52 12.69 -19.56
CA ILE A 485 -7.15 12.42 -20.04
C ILE A 485 -6.23 12.50 -18.83
N VAL A 486 -5.29 11.56 -18.74
CA VAL A 486 -4.21 11.59 -17.76
C VAL A 486 -2.89 11.28 -18.45
N GLY A 487 -1.80 11.89 -17.98
CA GLY A 487 -0.48 11.68 -18.56
C GLY A 487 0.64 12.20 -17.68
N ILE A 488 1.86 12.07 -18.20
CA ILE A 488 3.07 12.46 -17.49
C ILE A 488 3.72 13.68 -18.14
N VAL A 489 4.45 14.44 -17.33
CA VAL A 489 5.20 15.63 -17.74
C VAL A 489 6.68 15.29 -17.74
N LEU A 490 7.33 15.54 -18.88
CA LEU A 490 8.71 15.20 -19.14
C LEU A 490 9.54 16.46 -19.42
N ARG A 491 10.82 16.42 -19.05
CA ARG A 491 11.81 17.46 -19.35
C ARG A 491 13.01 16.84 -20.05
N SER A 492 13.56 17.54 -21.04
CA SER A 492 14.81 17.11 -21.71
C SER A 492 16.03 17.42 -20.86
N LEU A 493 16.94 16.45 -20.79
CA LEU A 493 18.26 16.62 -20.19
C LEU A 493 19.22 17.23 -21.22
N ALA A 494 19.77 18.40 -20.87
CA ALA A 494 20.65 19.26 -21.67
C ALA A 494 21.36 18.58 -22.87
N GLY A 495 20.81 18.75 -24.08
CA GLY A 495 21.43 18.36 -25.34
C GLY A 495 21.39 16.87 -25.68
N GLN A 496 20.66 16.05 -24.92
CA GLN A 496 20.48 14.62 -25.19
C GLN A 496 19.00 14.31 -25.46
N LYS A 497 18.74 13.30 -26.32
CA LYS A 497 17.40 12.69 -26.51
C LYS A 497 17.02 11.79 -25.33
N ARG A 498 17.24 12.28 -24.11
CA ARG A 498 16.92 11.63 -22.85
C ARG A 498 16.02 12.56 -22.06
N LEU A 499 14.94 12.00 -21.55
CA LEU A 499 13.91 12.71 -20.84
C LEU A 499 13.89 12.25 -19.39
N GLU A 500 13.64 13.17 -18.47
CA GLU A 500 13.27 12.82 -17.11
C GLU A 500 11.81 13.18 -16.89
N ARG A 501 11.14 12.41 -16.04
CA ARG A 501 9.81 12.73 -15.55
C ARG A 501 9.92 13.75 -14.42
N ILE A 502 9.05 14.76 -14.47
CA ILE A 502 9.00 15.87 -13.51
C ILE A 502 7.60 16.12 -12.93
N GLY A 503 6.59 15.41 -13.42
CA GLY A 503 5.23 15.66 -13.01
C GLY A 503 4.17 14.83 -13.71
N TYR A 504 2.94 15.20 -13.41
CA TYR A 504 1.70 14.57 -13.85
C TYR A 504 0.70 15.64 -14.31
N PHE A 505 -0.16 15.29 -15.26
CA PHE A 505 -1.27 16.16 -15.66
C PHE A 505 -2.56 15.36 -15.83
N GLN A 506 -3.68 16.06 -15.65
CA GLN A 506 -5.00 15.52 -15.92
C GLN A 506 -5.90 16.60 -16.51
N LEU A 507 -6.80 16.17 -17.41
CA LEU A 507 -7.77 17.04 -18.05
C LEU A 507 -9.11 16.32 -18.10
N THR A 508 -10.13 16.91 -17.50
CA THR A 508 -11.49 16.36 -17.49
C THR A 508 -12.39 17.29 -18.28
N SER A 509 -13.21 16.73 -19.17
CA SER A 509 -14.25 17.51 -19.83
C SER A 509 -15.28 17.94 -18.78
N THR A 510 -15.31 19.23 -18.46
CA THR A 510 -16.27 19.79 -17.51
C THR A 510 -17.30 20.66 -18.23
N ILE A 511 -18.50 20.71 -17.66
CA ILE A 511 -19.51 21.72 -17.97
C ILE A 511 -19.35 22.79 -16.88
N LYS A 512 -19.09 24.04 -17.25
CA LYS A 512 -19.06 25.15 -16.27
C LYS A 512 -20.46 25.31 -15.66
N ASN A 513 -20.55 25.88 -14.45
CA ASN A 513 -21.80 26.12 -13.73
C ASN A 513 -22.88 26.89 -14.54
N GLU A 514 -22.51 27.52 -15.66
CA GLU A 514 -23.40 28.32 -16.53
C GLU A 514 -23.74 27.63 -17.88
N GLY A 515 -23.37 26.36 -18.07
CA GLY A 515 -23.69 25.61 -19.31
C GLY A 515 -22.70 25.80 -20.47
N GLU A 516 -21.67 26.63 -20.31
CA GLU A 516 -20.53 26.68 -21.24
C GLU A 516 -19.64 25.44 -21.07
N LYS A 517 -19.30 24.79 -22.18
CA LYS A 517 -18.30 23.71 -22.20
C LYS A 517 -16.91 24.28 -21.99
N ASP A 518 -16.11 23.61 -21.16
CA ASP A 518 -14.68 23.87 -21.09
C ASP A 518 -14.00 23.30 -22.35
N ASP A 519 -13.73 24.17 -23.32
CA ASP A 519 -13.15 23.79 -24.62
C ASP A 519 -11.69 23.32 -24.52
N ARG A 520 -11.04 23.39 -23.35
CA ARG A 520 -9.65 22.91 -23.15
C ARG A 520 -9.51 21.43 -23.49
N PHE A 521 -10.50 20.61 -23.16
CA PHE A 521 -10.47 19.17 -23.46
C PHE A 521 -10.41 18.91 -24.97
N GLN A 522 -11.27 19.57 -25.73
CA GLN A 522 -11.28 19.42 -27.19
C GLN A 522 -10.03 20.05 -27.82
N SER A 523 -9.61 21.21 -27.29
CA SER A 523 -8.38 21.89 -27.71
C SER A 523 -7.14 21.01 -27.52
N PHE A 524 -7.06 20.23 -26.44
CA PHE A 524 -5.99 19.25 -26.23
C PHE A 524 -5.99 18.21 -27.35
N LEU A 525 -7.15 17.60 -27.63
CA LEU A 525 -7.26 16.54 -28.64
C LEU A 525 -6.91 17.04 -30.04
N ASP A 526 -7.41 18.22 -30.41
CA ASP A 526 -7.16 18.82 -31.73
C ASP A 526 -5.69 19.22 -31.88
N THR A 527 -5.10 19.79 -30.84
CA THR A 527 -3.67 20.13 -30.82
C THR A 527 -2.82 18.87 -30.90
N TYR A 528 -3.16 17.81 -30.14
CA TYR A 528 -2.43 16.53 -30.17
C TYR A 528 -2.47 15.89 -31.56
N LYS A 529 -3.63 15.83 -32.20
CA LYS A 529 -3.77 15.27 -33.56
C LYS A 529 -2.96 16.05 -34.59
N LYS A 530 -2.91 17.38 -34.46
CA LYS A 530 -2.22 18.26 -35.42
C LYS A 530 -0.71 18.36 -35.19
N GLU A 531 -0.28 18.45 -33.94
CA GLU A 531 1.08 18.88 -33.56
C GLU A 531 1.83 17.81 -32.74
N GLY A 532 1.15 16.74 -32.30
CA GLY A 532 1.73 15.71 -31.43
C GLY A 532 2.95 14.98 -32.02
N HIS A 533 2.99 14.86 -33.35
CA HIS A 533 4.11 14.24 -34.07
C HIS A 533 5.33 15.17 -34.18
N LEU A 534 5.14 16.49 -34.12
CA LEU A 534 6.21 17.47 -34.28
C LEU A 534 7.16 17.44 -33.07
N ALA A 535 6.59 17.54 -31.87
CA ALA A 535 7.37 17.44 -30.64
C ALA A 535 7.99 16.04 -30.50
N ALA A 536 7.28 14.98 -30.93
CA ALA A 536 7.81 13.63 -30.90
C ALA A 536 9.03 13.44 -31.81
N ALA A 537 8.99 13.95 -33.03
CA ALA A 537 10.13 13.89 -33.95
C ALA A 537 11.37 14.63 -33.42
N GLU A 538 11.17 15.68 -32.62
CA GLU A 538 12.25 16.46 -32.01
C GLU A 538 12.97 15.68 -30.90
N VAL A 539 12.22 15.10 -29.95
CA VAL A 539 12.80 14.58 -28.69
C VAL A 539 12.99 13.07 -28.64
N CYS A 540 12.31 12.29 -29.48
CA CYS A 540 12.38 10.83 -29.47
C CYS A 540 13.66 10.31 -30.13
N GLU A 541 14.21 9.20 -29.63
CA GLU A 541 15.45 8.58 -30.14
C GLU A 541 15.30 8.09 -31.59
N GLY A 542 14.11 7.60 -31.93
CA GLY A 542 13.78 7.13 -33.27
C GLY A 542 12.28 6.92 -33.45
N SER A 543 11.91 6.42 -34.63
CA SER A 543 10.56 6.04 -34.98
C SER A 543 10.52 4.76 -35.82
N PHE A 544 9.38 4.06 -35.82
CA PHE A 544 9.17 2.87 -36.65
C PHE A 544 7.69 2.70 -37.00
N GLU A 545 7.43 1.91 -38.04
CA GLU A 545 6.09 1.56 -38.51
C GLU A 545 5.84 0.06 -38.24
N ASP A 546 4.59 -0.31 -38.03
CA ASP A 546 4.16 -1.69 -37.90
C ASP A 546 2.86 -1.95 -38.68
N SER A 547 2.22 -3.10 -38.47
CA SER A 547 0.97 -3.44 -39.16
C SER A 547 -0.24 -2.62 -38.71
N GLU A 548 -0.16 -1.92 -37.57
CA GLU A 548 -1.25 -1.13 -37.00
C GLU A 548 -1.09 0.38 -37.25
N TYR A 549 0.15 0.88 -37.32
CA TYR A 549 0.46 2.30 -37.47
C TYR A 549 1.58 2.54 -38.49
N PRO A 550 1.45 3.57 -39.35
CA PRO A 550 0.37 4.57 -39.39
C PRO A 550 -0.97 4.04 -39.95
N ASN A 551 -2.08 4.67 -39.56
CA ASN A 551 -3.44 4.38 -40.06
C ASN A 551 -4.25 5.67 -40.30
N GLU A 552 -5.52 5.54 -40.72
CA GLU A 552 -6.39 6.69 -41.05
C GLU A 552 -6.59 7.66 -39.87
N GLU A 553 -6.66 7.16 -38.64
CA GLU A 553 -6.84 8.00 -37.44
C GLU A 553 -5.52 8.58 -36.93
N HIS A 554 -4.41 7.88 -37.19
CA HIS A 554 -3.06 8.22 -36.73
C HIS A 554 -2.05 8.07 -37.88
N PRO A 555 -1.86 9.12 -38.71
CA PRO A 555 -1.07 9.05 -39.95
C PRO A 555 0.45 9.14 -39.72
N HIS A 556 0.92 8.87 -38.50
CA HIS A 556 2.32 9.01 -38.09
C HIS A 556 2.85 7.69 -37.50
N PRO A 557 4.16 7.42 -37.60
CA PRO A 557 4.79 6.22 -37.05
C PRO A 557 4.77 6.24 -35.50
N TRP A 558 5.16 5.13 -34.90
CA TRP A 558 5.52 5.08 -33.49
C TRP A 558 6.79 5.89 -33.24
N TYR A 559 6.86 6.58 -32.10
CA TYR A 559 8.05 7.28 -31.63
C TYR A 559 8.57 6.65 -30.33
N THR A 560 9.88 6.47 -30.21
CA THR A 560 10.51 5.87 -29.04
C THR A 560 11.12 6.94 -28.13
N LEU A 561 10.54 7.09 -26.95
CA LEU A 561 11.03 7.93 -25.85
C LEU A 561 12.01 7.15 -24.99
N HIS A 562 13.06 7.82 -24.52
CA HIS A 562 14.00 7.29 -23.53
C HIS A 562 13.88 8.12 -22.25
N ILE A 563 13.23 7.54 -21.24
CA ILE A 563 12.98 8.17 -19.94
C ILE A 563 13.93 7.58 -18.91
N VAL A 564 14.65 8.41 -18.15
CA VAL A 564 15.72 7.99 -17.23
C VAL A 564 15.39 8.19 -15.77
#